data_AF-A0A958ETC8-F1
#
_entry.id   AF-A0A958ETC8-F1
#
_cell.length_a   1.000
_cell.length_b   1.000
_cell.length_c   1.000
_cell.angle_alpha   90.00
_cell.angle_beta   90.00
_cell.angle_gamma   90.00
#
_symmetry.space_group_name_H-M   'P 1'
#
loop_
_entity.id
_entity.type
_entity.pdbx_description
1 polymer ?
#
loop_
_entity_poly.entity_id
_entity_poly.type
_entity_poly.pdbx_seq_one_letter_code
_entity_poly.pdbx_strand_id
1 'polypeptide(L)'
;MKKREFKTKLPLIFAVIIFTTTAVGAFSDGSYWFAVFNLLAAIGNIFALKYAGKNQEFVNIFTAIINAFLAYITAYIYLADGKQYIQYAWFLVGSVYLFTSFLFLKKLQKKYS
;
A
#
# COMPACT_ATOMS: atom_id res chain seq x y z
N MET A 1 10.30 -20.26 2.82
CA MET A 1 10.70 -18.82 2.84
C MET A 1 11.46 -18.54 4.12
N LYS A 2 12.64 -17.92 4.08
CA LYS A 2 13.36 -17.59 5.32
C LYS A 2 12.55 -16.53 6.10
N LYS A 3 12.46 -16.62 7.44
CA LYS A 3 11.68 -15.69 8.29
C LYS A 3 11.92 -14.20 7.97
N ARG A 4 13.14 -13.85 7.53
CA ARG A 4 13.55 -12.48 7.18
C ARG A 4 12.90 -11.97 5.87
N GLU A 5 12.72 -12.85 4.88
CA GLU A 5 12.09 -12.52 3.59
C GLU A 5 10.58 -12.32 3.74
N PHE A 6 9.95 -13.10 4.63
CA PHE A 6 8.53 -12.95 4.94
C PHE A 6 8.22 -11.58 5.54
N LYS A 7 9.00 -11.15 6.53
CA LYS A 7 8.84 -9.83 7.16
C LYS A 7 8.99 -8.68 6.17
N THR A 8 9.88 -8.78 5.18
CA THR A 8 10.05 -7.73 4.16
C THR A 8 8.92 -7.71 3.14
N LYS A 9 8.24 -8.84 2.89
CA LYS A 9 7.13 -8.91 1.93
C LYS A 9 5.77 -8.59 2.54
N LEU A 10 5.66 -8.67 3.87
CA LEU A 10 4.40 -8.50 4.58
C LEU A 10 3.65 -7.19 4.25
N PRO A 11 4.31 -6.00 4.18
CA PRO A 11 3.59 -4.76 3.86
C PRO A 11 2.99 -4.75 2.45
N LEU A 12 3.67 -5.39 1.48
CA LEU A 12 3.17 -5.54 0.12
C LEU A 12 1.97 -6.50 0.08
N ILE A 13 2.01 -7.61 0.83
CA ILE A 13 0.88 -8.55 0.92
C ILE A 13 -0.35 -7.83 1.49
N PHE A 14 -0.17 -7.05 2.57
CA PHE A 14 -1.27 -6.24 3.12
C PHE A 14 -1.77 -5.22 2.12
N ALA A 15 -0.89 -4.60 1.32
CA ALA A 15 -1.31 -3.65 0.29
C ALA A 15 -2.21 -4.33 -0.75
N VAL A 16 -1.81 -5.51 -1.23
CA VAL A 16 -2.61 -6.30 -2.18
C VAL A 16 -3.99 -6.58 -1.60
N ILE A 17 -4.08 -7.02 -0.34
CA ILE A 17 -5.36 -7.35 0.29
C ILE A 17 -6.23 -6.11 0.43
N ILE A 18 -5.69 -5.02 0.98
CA ILE A 18 -6.42 -3.77 1.23
C ILE A 18 -6.92 -3.18 -0.10
N PHE A 19 -6.06 -3.03 -1.10
CA PHE A 19 -6.47 -2.42 -2.36
C PHE A 19 -7.40 -3.32 -3.18
N THR A 20 -7.24 -4.64 -3.13
CA THR A 20 -8.19 -5.56 -3.79
C THR A 20 -9.57 -5.50 -3.15
N THR A 21 -9.65 -5.57 -1.81
CA THR A 21 -10.94 -5.50 -1.10
C THR A 21 -11.64 -4.16 -1.33
N THR A 22 -10.86 -3.09 -1.37
CA THR A 22 -11.36 -1.74 -1.67
C THR A 22 -11.87 -1.64 -3.10
N ALA A 23 -11.16 -2.20 -4.08
CA ALA A 23 -11.61 -2.24 -5.47
C ALA A 23 -12.94 -2.98 -5.62
N VAL A 24 -13.09 -4.13 -4.94
CA VAL A 24 -14.34 -4.91 -4.96
C VAL A 24 -15.50 -4.09 -4.38
N GLY A 25 -15.30 -3.44 -3.22
CA GLY A 25 -16.32 -2.56 -2.64
C GLY A 25 -16.65 -1.34 -3.53
N ALA A 26 -15.65 -0.77 -4.20
CA ALA A 26 -15.88 0.34 -5.12
C ALA A 26 -16.67 -0.08 -6.37
N PHE A 27 -16.50 -1.32 -6.87
CA PHE A 27 -17.33 -1.85 -7.95
C PHE A 27 -18.79 -2.03 -7.52
N SER A 28 -19.05 -2.53 -6.30
CA SER A 28 -20.43 -2.67 -5.80
C SER A 28 -21.12 -1.32 -5.60
N ASP A 29 -20.36 -0.29 -5.26
CA ASP A 29 -20.88 1.07 -5.04
C ASP A 29 -21.04 1.88 -6.35
N GLY A 30 -20.67 1.31 -7.50
CA GLY A 30 -20.76 1.98 -8.82
C GLY A 30 -19.62 2.95 -9.14
N SER A 31 -18.61 3.06 -8.26
CA SER A 31 -17.44 3.94 -8.44
C SER A 31 -16.35 3.27 -9.30
N TYR A 32 -16.66 2.97 -10.57
CA TYR A 32 -15.80 2.17 -11.45
C TYR A 32 -14.36 2.68 -11.60
N TRP A 33 -14.15 3.99 -11.80
CA TRP A 33 -12.80 4.54 -11.95
C TRP A 33 -11.97 4.37 -10.67
N PHE A 34 -12.59 4.61 -9.52
CA PHE A 34 -11.95 4.40 -8.23
C PHE A 34 -11.61 2.92 -8.02
N ALA A 35 -12.50 2.01 -8.39
CA ALA A 35 -12.25 0.57 -8.36
C ALA A 35 -11.05 0.16 -9.24
N VAL A 36 -10.98 0.68 -10.46
CA VAL A 36 -9.88 0.42 -11.40
C VAL A 36 -8.54 0.90 -10.84
N PHE A 37 -8.48 2.11 -10.27
CA PHE A 37 -7.24 2.62 -9.66
C PHE A 37 -6.75 1.74 -8.49
N ASN A 38 -7.66 1.30 -7.63
CA ASN A 38 -7.32 0.40 -6.53
C ASN A 38 -6.85 -0.97 -7.05
N LEU A 39 -7.48 -1.50 -8.11
CA LEU A 39 -7.05 -2.76 -8.70
C LEU A 39 -5.65 -2.65 -9.34
N LEU A 40 -5.36 -1.56 -10.04
CA LEU A 40 -4.03 -1.29 -10.58
C LEU A 40 -2.98 -1.18 -9.47
N ALA A 41 -3.32 -0.57 -8.34
CA ALA A 41 -2.46 -0.52 -7.17
C ALA A 41 -2.17 -1.92 -6.60
N ALA A 42 -3.21 -2.76 -6.46
CA ALA A 42 -3.05 -4.15 -6.02
C ALA A 42 -2.14 -4.94 -6.97
N ILE A 43 -2.37 -4.83 -8.27
CA ILE A 43 -1.55 -5.45 -9.31
C ILE A 43 -0.09 -4.98 -9.20
N GLY A 44 0.16 -3.68 -9.08
CA GLY A 44 1.50 -3.12 -8.89
C GLY A 44 2.22 -3.70 -7.67
N ASN A 45 1.51 -3.89 -6.55
CA ASN A 45 2.07 -4.53 -5.36
C ASN A 45 2.36 -6.04 -5.57
N ILE A 46 1.55 -6.77 -6.36
CA ILE A 46 1.85 -8.16 -6.76
C ILE A 46 3.12 -8.21 -7.62
N PHE A 47 3.27 -7.30 -8.58
CA PHE A 47 4.50 -7.20 -9.37
C PHE A 47 5.71 -6.91 -8.46
N ALA A 48 5.59 -5.98 -7.51
CA ALA A 48 6.64 -5.70 -6.54
C ALA A 48 7.02 -6.94 -5.71
N LEU A 49 6.05 -7.79 -5.32
CA LEU A 49 6.31 -9.04 -4.60
C LEU A 49 7.11 -10.06 -5.41
N LYS A 50 6.86 -10.12 -6.73
CA LYS A 50 7.46 -11.09 -7.65
C LYS A 50 8.84 -10.64 -8.14
N TYR A 51 9.03 -9.36 -8.43
CA TYR A 51 10.21 -8.85 -9.16
C TYR A 51 11.20 -8.04 -8.31
N ALA A 52 10.95 -7.87 -7.01
CA ALA A 52 11.82 -7.10 -6.14
C ALA A 52 13.28 -7.63 -6.05
N GLY A 53 13.50 -8.94 -6.21
CA GLY A 53 14.83 -9.54 -6.35
C GLY A 53 15.84 -9.08 -5.29
N LYS A 54 17.03 -8.63 -5.74
CA LYS A 54 18.11 -8.12 -4.88
C LYS A 54 17.83 -6.72 -4.30
N ASN A 55 16.89 -5.98 -4.89
CA ASN A 55 16.57 -4.58 -4.54
C ASN A 55 15.29 -4.45 -3.70
N GLN A 56 14.90 -5.52 -3.00
CA GLN A 56 13.65 -5.59 -2.22
C GLN A 56 13.46 -4.42 -1.26
N GLU A 57 14.53 -3.97 -0.59
CA GLU A 57 14.42 -2.87 0.37
C GLU A 57 14.07 -1.54 -0.31
N PHE A 58 14.67 -1.24 -1.47
CA PHE A 58 14.34 -0.06 -2.25
C PHE A 58 12.92 -0.13 -2.83
N VAL A 59 12.54 -1.27 -3.40
CA VAL A 59 11.19 -1.50 -3.92
C VAL A 59 10.14 -1.34 -2.82
N ASN A 60 10.41 -1.85 -1.62
CA ASN A 60 9.52 -1.70 -0.47
C ASN A 60 9.34 -0.24 -0.03
N ILE A 61 10.42 0.55 -0.02
CA ILE A 61 10.35 1.99 0.31
C ILE A 61 9.48 2.71 -0.71
N PHE A 62 9.76 2.52 -2.00
CA PHE A 62 9.04 3.18 -3.08
C PHE A 62 7.56 2.81 -3.12
N THR A 63 7.25 1.52 -3.05
CA THR A 63 5.87 1.02 -3.01
C THR A 63 5.13 1.47 -1.75
N ALA A 64 5.78 1.50 -0.59
CA ALA A 64 5.16 2.02 0.62
C ALA A 64 4.79 3.52 0.49
N ILE A 65 5.64 4.34 -0.14
CA ILE A 65 5.31 5.75 -0.41
C ILE A 65 4.11 5.86 -1.36
N ILE A 66 4.09 5.08 -2.45
CA ILE A 66 2.95 5.05 -3.39
C ILE A 66 1.67 4.62 -2.68
N ASN A 67 1.73 3.54 -1.89
CA ASN A 67 0.57 3.02 -1.17
C ASN A 67 0.07 4.03 -0.14
N ALA A 68 0.95 4.77 0.53
CA ALA A 68 0.56 5.85 1.43
C ALA A 68 -0.19 6.95 0.68
N PHE A 69 0.32 7.38 -0.47
CA PHE A 69 -0.32 8.40 -1.30
C PHE A 69 -1.71 7.96 -1.80
N LEU A 70 -1.81 6.72 -2.29
CA LEU A 70 -3.10 6.13 -2.72
C LEU A 70 -4.09 5.99 -1.57
N ALA A 71 -3.63 5.64 -0.37
CA ALA A 71 -4.47 5.59 0.82
C ALA A 71 -5.01 6.98 1.18
N TYR A 72 -4.20 8.03 1.08
CA TYR A 72 -4.67 9.40 1.32
C TYR A 72 -5.62 9.93 0.24
N ILE A 73 -5.38 9.60 -1.04
CA ILE A 73 -6.35 9.88 -2.12
C ILE A 73 -7.67 9.18 -1.82
N THR A 74 -7.61 7.92 -1.40
CA THR A 74 -8.81 7.15 -1.03
C THR A 74 -9.54 7.79 0.15
N ALA A 75 -8.82 8.20 1.19
CA ALA A 75 -9.39 8.90 2.33
C ALA A 75 -10.12 10.19 1.90
N TYR A 76 -9.52 10.95 0.98
CA TYR A 76 -10.10 12.17 0.43
C TYR A 76 -11.36 11.89 -0.39
N ILE A 77 -11.38 10.85 -1.22
CA ILE A 77 -12.57 10.45 -1.98
C ILE A 77 -13.70 10.09 -1.02
N TYR A 78 -13.44 9.27 0.01
CA TYR A 78 -14.45 8.94 1.01
C TYR A 78 -14.95 10.16 1.80
N LEU A 79 -14.09 11.12 2.09
CA LEU A 79 -14.46 12.39 2.71
C LEU A 79 -15.39 13.20 1.79
N ALA A 80 -15.07 13.29 0.50
CA ALA A 80 -15.86 14.02 -0.49
C ALA A 80 -17.22 13.38 -0.74
N ASP A 81 -17.29 12.04 -0.70
CA ASP A 81 -18.52 11.26 -0.83
C ASP A 81 -19.38 11.28 0.45
N GLY A 82 -18.94 11.97 1.51
CA GLY A 82 -19.66 12.06 2.78
C GLY A 82 -19.70 10.76 3.59
N LYS A 83 -18.90 9.74 3.24
CA LYS A 83 -18.84 8.49 3.99
C LYS A 83 -18.12 8.75 5.31
N GLN A 84 -18.86 8.64 6.41
CA GLN A 84 -18.29 8.84 7.74
C GLN A 84 -17.49 7.62 8.21
N TYR A 85 -16.53 7.86 9.09
CA TYR A 85 -15.63 6.88 9.73
C TYR A 85 -14.59 6.20 8.82
N ILE A 86 -14.94 5.84 7.58
CA ILE A 86 -14.05 5.10 6.67
C ILE A 86 -12.80 5.89 6.28
N GLN A 87 -12.92 7.21 6.08
CA GLN A 87 -11.80 8.10 5.75
C GLN A 87 -10.69 8.06 6.80
N TYR A 88 -11.02 7.93 8.09
CA TYR A 88 -10.03 7.88 9.16
C TYR A 88 -9.23 6.57 9.14
N ALA A 89 -9.86 5.46 8.78
CA ALA A 89 -9.16 4.19 8.57
C ALA A 89 -8.12 4.34 7.45
N TRP A 90 -8.46 5.04 6.37
CA TRP A 90 -7.53 5.29 5.27
C TRP A 90 -6.40 6.26 5.61
N PHE A 91 -6.66 7.31 6.40
CA PHE A 91 -5.60 8.15 6.95
C PHE A 91 -4.62 7.34 7.81
N LEU A 92 -5.14 6.41 8.62
CA LEU A 92 -4.31 5.50 9.41
C LEU A 92 -3.48 4.56 8.53
N VAL A 93 -4.09 3.94 7.51
CA VAL A 93 -3.39 3.09 6.54
C VAL A 93 -2.26 3.85 5.85
N GLY A 94 -2.52 5.09 5.39
CA GLY A 94 -1.51 5.95 4.81
C GLY A 94 -0.34 6.24 5.75
N SER A 95 -0.66 6.55 7.01
CA SER A 95 0.34 6.79 8.05
C SER A 95 1.20 5.55 8.35
N VAL A 96 0.58 4.37 8.39
CA VAL A 96 1.29 3.08 8.59
C VAL A 96 2.26 2.81 7.44
N TYR A 97 1.88 3.10 6.20
CA TYR A 97 2.77 2.95 5.05
C TYR A 97 3.95 3.93 5.07
N LEU A 98 3.73 5.20 5.45
CA LEU A 98 4.83 6.14 5.65
C LEU A 98 5.79 5.68 6.75
N PHE A 99 5.25 5.24 7.89
CA PHE A 99 6.07 4.71 8.97
C PHE A 99 6.86 3.48 8.54
N THR A 100 6.23 2.58 7.78
CA THR A 100 6.89 1.40 7.21
C THR A 100 8.03 1.78 6.25
N SER A 101 7.81 2.78 5.40
CA SER A 101 8.85 3.32 4.51
C SER A 101 10.03 3.86 5.30
N PHE A 102 9.78 4.63 6.36
CA PHE A 102 10.80 5.15 7.26
C PHE A 102 11.62 4.03 7.94
N LEU A 103 10.96 2.96 8.40
CA LEU A 103 11.65 1.80 8.97
C LEU A 103 12.57 1.10 7.96
N PHE A 104 12.12 0.97 6.70
CA PHE A 104 12.95 0.41 5.65
C PHE A 104 14.12 1.33 5.28
N LEU A 105 13.92 2.64 5.22
CA LEU A 105 14.99 3.62 4.99
C LEU A 105 16.08 3.53 6.08
N LYS A 106 15.69 3.51 7.35
CA LYS A 106 16.63 3.34 8.47
C LYS A 106 17.42 2.03 8.37
N LYS A 107 16.76 0.95 7.94
CA LYS A 107 17.40 -0.35 7.75
C LYS A 107 18.40 -0.32 6.58
N LEU A 108 18.06 0.36 5.50
CA LEU A 108 18.93 0.55 4.35
C LEU A 108 20.19 1.35 4.74
N GLN A 109 20.04 2.47 5.44
CA GLN A 109 21.16 3.30 5.92
C GLN A 109 22.14 2.49 6.78
N LYS A 110 21.63 1.68 7.72
CA LYS A 110 22.47 0.80 8.58
C LYS A 110 23.25 -0.27 7.81
N LYS A 111 22.83 -0.62 6.60
CA LYS A 111 23.49 -1.63 5.77
C LYS A 111 24.66 -1.05 4.97
N TYR A 112 24.67 0.26 4.76
CA TYR A 112 25.68 0.98 3.96
C TYR A 112 26.53 1.95 4.80
N SER A 113 26.32 1.99 6.12
CA SER A 113 27.19 2.67 7.09
C SER A 113 28.17 1.69 7.69
#